data_AF-A0A554L6Q0-F1
#
_entry.id   AF-A0A554L6Q0-F1
#
_cell.length_a   1.000
_cell.length_b   1.000
_cell.length_c   1.000
_cell.angle_alpha   90.00
_cell.angle_beta   90.00
_cell.angle_gamma   90.00
#
_symmetry.space_group_name_H-M   'P 1'
#
loop_
_entity.id
_entity.type
_entity.pdbx_description
1 polymer ?
#
loop_
_entity_poly.entity_id
_entity_poly.type
_entity_poly.pdbx_seq_one_letter_code
_entity_poly.pdbx_strand_id
1 'polypeptide(L)'
;MRIFSKINTDTKIIIGLFLSWRTALIIFSLIALNFPLASTSRYLGGGPINFQLSPELFAWANFDGEHFLSIAIFGYNELEQAFFPIFPMIINFFASPFSSNLLISILSSTIVGLIISNTSFFIALILLFELLNLDYSKKISFLTLIVLLCFPTSFYFGALYSESLFLLLSVSSFYLARKGKWIEASLIGAIASSTRVFGIILLPALLFEAWQQKVPFKKIIWLFMIPTGLGIYMIYQYLNFGDPLAFYNLQKEVGEQHQSGIILLPQVYFRYLKMLLTVDMQNPIYQTIILEIMVGITFFLLPIYGYFKKIRLSYLLYAIFGFLLTTVQGSFSSLPRYIIVLFPSFLALAIFVNSLPKFLRVIFLFISCLILFAETTLFLRGYWVA
;
A
#
# COMPACT_ATOMS: atom_id res chain seq x y z
N MET A 1 21.23 21.30 -22.14
CA MET A 1 20.71 22.03 -20.97
C MET A 1 19.32 22.69 -21.19
N ARG A 2 18.47 22.15 -22.10
CA ARG A 2 17.13 22.70 -22.45
C ARG A 2 15.96 21.72 -22.22
N ILE A 3 16.19 20.60 -21.51
CA ILE A 3 15.15 19.58 -21.25
C ILE A 3 14.40 19.85 -19.93
N PHE A 4 14.98 20.62 -19.01
CA PHE A 4 14.35 20.97 -17.73
C PHE A 4 13.43 22.21 -17.77
N SER A 5 13.27 22.87 -18.92
CA SER A 5 12.51 24.13 -19.04
C SER A 5 11.00 23.97 -19.24
N LYS A 6 10.45 22.76 -19.14
CA LYS A 6 8.99 22.52 -19.29
C LYS A 6 8.34 21.68 -18.17
N ILE A 7 9.01 21.53 -17.02
CA ILE A 7 8.37 20.96 -15.83
C ILE A 7 7.60 22.09 -15.12
N ASN A 8 6.27 21.97 -15.03
CA ASN A 8 5.41 22.92 -14.29
C ASN A 8 5.85 23.00 -12.81
N THR A 9 5.71 24.18 -12.20
CA THR A 9 5.99 24.45 -10.78
C THR A 9 5.36 23.40 -9.85
N ASP A 10 4.14 22.97 -10.13
CA ASP A 10 3.46 21.96 -9.30
C ASP A 10 4.23 20.63 -9.30
N THR A 11 4.66 20.16 -10.47
CA THR A 11 5.45 18.93 -10.60
C THR A 11 6.81 19.05 -9.90
N LYS A 12 7.45 20.23 -9.94
CA LYS A 12 8.69 20.47 -9.19
C LYS A 12 8.50 20.34 -7.68
N ILE A 13 7.37 20.79 -7.15
CA ILE A 13 7.03 20.63 -5.73
C ILE A 13 6.85 19.14 -5.40
N ILE A 14 6.14 18.39 -6.24
CA ILE A 14 5.94 16.93 -6.02
C ILE A 14 7.28 16.19 -6.06
N ILE A 15 8.18 16.53 -6.99
CA ILE A 15 9.55 16.00 -7.03
C ILE A 15 10.28 16.33 -5.73
N GLY A 16 10.21 17.57 -5.27
CA GLY A 16 10.82 17.98 -4.00
C GLY A 16 10.27 17.21 -2.79
N LEU A 17 8.96 17.00 -2.73
CA LEU A 17 8.31 16.21 -1.66
C LEU A 17 8.78 14.75 -1.68
N PHE A 18 8.75 14.10 -2.84
CA PHE A 18 9.18 12.71 -3.00
C PHE A 18 10.66 12.53 -2.65
N LEU A 19 11.54 13.39 -3.19
CA LEU A 19 12.97 13.31 -2.92
C LEU A 19 13.29 13.60 -1.46
N SER A 20 12.61 14.57 -0.83
CA SER A 20 12.80 14.87 0.60
C SER A 20 12.38 13.69 1.48
N TRP A 21 11.21 13.11 1.19
CA TRP A 21 10.71 11.92 1.88
C TRP A 21 11.67 10.74 1.73
N ARG A 22 12.08 10.41 0.49
CA ARG A 22 12.96 9.26 0.24
C ARG A 22 14.36 9.46 0.83
N THR A 23 14.91 10.67 0.72
CA THR A 23 16.22 11.01 1.30
C THR A 23 16.17 10.90 2.82
N ALA A 24 15.12 11.41 3.47
CA ALA A 24 14.94 11.28 4.91
C ALA A 24 14.88 9.81 5.33
N LEU A 25 14.08 8.98 4.65
CA LEU A 25 14.02 7.55 4.93
C LEU A 25 15.38 6.85 4.77
N ILE A 26 16.17 7.20 3.75
CA ILE A 26 17.51 6.64 3.53
C ILE A 26 18.48 7.08 4.65
N ILE A 27 18.44 8.34 5.07
CA ILE A 27 19.28 8.82 6.18
C ILE A 27 18.93 8.05 7.46
N PHE A 28 17.64 7.92 7.79
CA PHE A 28 17.21 7.16 8.95
C PHE A 28 17.53 5.67 8.83
N SER A 29 17.47 5.07 7.63
CA SER A 29 17.89 3.68 7.43
C SER A 29 19.38 3.47 7.73
N LEU A 30 20.25 4.39 7.28
CA LEU A 30 21.68 4.31 7.55
C LEU A 30 21.98 4.47 9.05
N ILE A 31 21.26 5.37 9.73
CA ILE A 31 21.38 5.53 11.18
C ILE A 31 20.92 4.25 11.90
N ALA A 32 19.75 3.73 11.55
CA ALA A 32 19.14 2.54 12.13
C ALA A 32 20.04 1.30 12.07
N LEU A 33 20.70 1.09 10.93
CA LEU A 33 21.58 -0.07 10.68
C LEU A 33 22.91 0.02 11.46
N ASN A 34 23.33 1.21 11.88
CA ASN A 34 24.54 1.41 12.69
C ASN A 34 24.32 1.22 14.20
N PHE A 35 23.07 1.14 14.67
CA PHE A 35 22.77 0.88 16.08
C PHE A 35 22.64 -0.63 16.35
N PRO A 36 23.37 -1.17 17.34
CA PRO A 36 23.22 -2.57 17.72
C PRO A 36 21.84 -2.77 18.38
N LEU A 37 20.93 -3.45 17.69
CA LEU A 37 19.87 -4.23 18.33
C LEU A 37 19.95 -5.63 17.76
N ALA A 38 19.55 -6.61 18.57
CA ALA A 38 19.48 -8.00 18.15
C ALA A 38 18.59 -8.09 16.89
N SER A 39 19.21 -8.29 15.73
CA SER A 39 18.47 -8.62 14.52
C SER A 39 17.72 -9.91 14.80
N THR A 40 16.39 -9.87 14.70
CA THR A 40 15.60 -11.10 14.66
C THR A 40 16.02 -11.84 13.40
N SER A 41 16.44 -13.11 13.52
CA SER A 41 16.95 -13.89 12.39
C SER A 41 15.87 -14.31 11.38
N ARG A 42 14.62 -13.90 11.61
CA ARG A 42 13.46 -14.25 10.77
C ARG A 42 13.12 -13.07 9.87
N TYR A 43 13.04 -13.32 8.55
CA TYR A 43 12.55 -12.39 7.53
C TYR A 43 13.47 -11.19 7.19
N LEU A 44 14.76 -11.47 6.96
CA LEU A 44 15.81 -10.48 6.64
C LEU A 44 16.10 -10.37 5.13
N GLY A 45 15.12 -9.97 4.32
CA GLY A 45 15.33 -9.57 2.93
C GLY A 45 16.11 -10.55 2.05
N GLY A 46 15.72 -11.82 2.04
CA GLY A 46 16.44 -12.89 1.33
C GLY A 46 17.35 -13.71 2.25
N GLY A 47 17.12 -13.63 3.56
CA GLY A 47 17.80 -14.41 4.59
C GLY A 47 19.08 -13.76 5.17
N PRO A 48 19.60 -14.30 6.29
CA PRO A 48 20.64 -13.66 7.08
C PRO A 48 21.94 -13.36 6.32
N ILE A 49 22.32 -14.25 5.39
CA ILE A 49 23.55 -14.12 4.59
C ILE A 49 23.46 -12.91 3.66
N ASN A 50 22.35 -12.76 2.93
CA ASN A 50 22.17 -11.66 1.98
C ASN A 50 22.05 -10.33 2.72
N PHE A 51 21.30 -10.30 3.82
CA PHE A 51 21.22 -9.13 4.69
C PHE A 51 22.61 -8.66 5.16
N GLN A 52 23.49 -9.58 5.58
CA GLN A 52 24.86 -9.21 6.01
C GLN A 52 25.73 -8.67 4.88
N LEU A 53 25.48 -9.04 3.63
CA LEU A 53 26.25 -8.55 2.48
C LEU A 53 25.93 -7.09 2.14
N SER A 54 24.66 -6.70 2.24
CA SER A 54 24.21 -5.33 1.94
C SER A 54 22.93 -4.98 2.71
N PRO A 55 23.03 -4.72 4.02
CA PRO A 55 21.87 -4.44 4.87
C PRO A 55 21.03 -3.28 4.34
N GLU A 56 21.67 -2.26 3.77
CA GLU A 56 21.04 -1.05 3.24
C GLU A 56 20.14 -1.32 2.03
N LEU A 57 20.35 -2.43 1.34
CA LEU A 57 19.57 -2.86 0.19
C LEU A 57 18.50 -3.86 0.62
N PHE A 58 18.92 -4.96 1.26
CA PHE A 58 18.05 -6.10 1.55
C PHE A 58 17.05 -5.81 2.67
N ALA A 59 17.34 -4.90 3.61
CA ALA A 59 16.38 -4.49 4.62
C ALA A 59 15.07 -3.94 4.04
N TRP A 60 15.10 -3.37 2.83
CA TRP A 60 13.89 -2.90 2.13
C TRP A 60 13.04 -4.02 1.52
N ALA A 61 13.48 -5.27 1.61
CA ALA A 61 12.77 -6.46 1.15
C ALA A 61 12.40 -7.41 2.31
N ASN A 62 12.47 -6.96 3.57
CA ASN A 62 12.06 -7.75 4.72
C ASN A 62 10.60 -8.24 4.63
N PHE A 63 10.28 -9.31 5.36
CA PHE A 63 8.95 -9.93 5.45
C PHE A 63 8.36 -10.31 4.08
N ASP A 64 7.17 -9.82 3.74
CA ASP A 64 6.46 -10.09 2.49
C ASP A 64 7.30 -9.77 1.23
N GLY A 65 8.29 -8.88 1.34
CA GLY A 65 9.24 -8.63 0.26
C GLY A 65 10.02 -9.88 -0.16
N GLU A 66 10.31 -10.79 0.77
CA GLU A 66 10.99 -12.06 0.48
C GLU A 66 10.13 -12.96 -0.40
N HIS A 67 8.82 -13.00 -0.17
CA HIS A 67 7.89 -13.78 -0.99
C HIS A 67 7.76 -13.20 -2.41
N PHE A 68 7.70 -11.86 -2.55
CA PHE A 68 7.71 -11.24 -3.88
C PHE A 68 9.02 -11.52 -4.63
N LEU A 69 10.17 -11.50 -3.94
CA LEU A 69 11.45 -11.89 -4.53
C LEU A 69 11.48 -13.36 -4.94
N SER A 70 11.02 -14.25 -4.06
CA SER A 70 10.93 -15.69 -4.32
C SER A 70 10.11 -15.97 -5.58
N ILE A 71 8.89 -15.42 -5.66
CA ILE A 71 8.01 -15.60 -6.83
C ILE A 71 8.65 -15.00 -8.09
N ALA A 72 9.32 -13.85 -7.98
CA ALA A 72 9.97 -13.23 -9.13
C ALA A 72 11.15 -14.06 -9.68
N ILE A 73 11.83 -14.85 -8.83
CA ILE A 73 13.01 -15.63 -9.22
C ILE A 73 12.64 -17.06 -9.60
N PHE A 74 11.77 -17.70 -8.81
CA PHE A 74 11.48 -19.13 -8.87
C PHE A 74 10.08 -19.45 -9.40
N GLY A 75 9.20 -18.45 -9.51
CA GLY A 75 7.77 -18.68 -9.69
C GLY A 75 7.09 -19.08 -8.38
N TYR A 76 5.80 -19.38 -8.44
CA TYR A 76 5.01 -19.71 -7.26
C TYR A 76 5.37 -21.08 -6.68
N ASN A 77 5.69 -21.11 -5.39
CA ASN A 77 5.80 -22.31 -4.57
C ASN A 77 4.59 -22.45 -3.61
N GLU A 78 4.58 -23.51 -2.80
CA GLU A 78 3.62 -23.64 -1.70
C GLU A 78 3.74 -22.46 -0.73
N LEU A 79 2.60 -22.01 -0.18
CA LEU A 79 2.50 -20.91 0.79
C LEU A 79 2.82 -19.50 0.26
N GLU A 80 2.77 -19.29 -1.06
CA GLU A 80 3.00 -17.98 -1.69
C GLU A 80 1.75 -17.41 -2.39
N GLN A 81 0.64 -18.16 -2.39
CA GLN A 81 -0.56 -17.82 -3.15
C GLN A 81 -1.23 -16.51 -2.68
N ALA A 82 -0.97 -16.08 -1.45
CA ALA A 82 -1.44 -14.80 -0.91
C ALA A 82 -0.81 -13.57 -1.62
N PHE A 83 0.32 -13.75 -2.30
CA PHE A 83 1.02 -12.70 -3.03
C PHE A 83 0.60 -12.70 -4.51
N PHE A 84 0.01 -11.60 -4.94
CA PHE A 84 -0.62 -11.49 -6.25
C PHE A 84 0.40 -11.30 -7.39
N PRO A 85 0.08 -11.73 -8.62
CA PRO A 85 1.09 -12.05 -9.63
C PRO A 85 1.74 -10.84 -10.31
N ILE A 86 1.04 -9.71 -10.45
CA ILE A 86 1.51 -8.62 -11.31
C ILE A 86 2.84 -8.03 -10.85
N PHE A 87 3.01 -7.78 -9.55
CA PHE A 87 4.23 -7.19 -9.03
C PHE A 87 5.48 -8.08 -9.25
N PRO A 88 5.51 -9.35 -8.82
CA PRO A 88 6.65 -10.22 -9.07
C PRO A 88 6.86 -10.54 -10.57
N MET A 89 5.79 -10.60 -11.39
CA MET A 89 5.93 -10.76 -12.84
C MET A 89 6.66 -9.58 -13.51
N ILE A 90 6.35 -8.33 -13.11
CA ILE A 90 7.05 -7.16 -13.63
C ILE A 90 8.51 -7.16 -13.16
N ILE A 91 8.79 -7.56 -11.90
CA ILE A 91 10.15 -7.73 -11.41
C ILE A 91 10.90 -8.73 -12.27
N ASN A 92 10.36 -9.94 -12.46
CA ASN A 92 10.96 -10.99 -13.27
C ASN A 92 11.24 -10.51 -14.71
N PHE A 93 10.27 -9.84 -15.35
CA PHE A 93 10.41 -9.34 -16.72
C PHE A 93 11.62 -8.41 -16.89
N PHE A 94 11.84 -7.49 -15.94
CA PHE A 94 12.95 -6.54 -16.02
C PHE A 94 14.26 -7.05 -15.41
N ALA A 95 14.21 -7.99 -14.47
CA ALA A 95 15.40 -8.53 -13.79
C ALA A 95 16.02 -9.74 -14.50
N SER A 96 15.21 -10.60 -15.12
CA SER A 96 15.66 -11.85 -15.76
C SER A 96 16.75 -11.69 -16.82
N PRO A 97 16.82 -10.60 -17.63
CA PRO A 97 17.92 -10.41 -18.58
C PRO A 97 19.30 -10.29 -17.91
N PHE A 98 19.35 -9.97 -16.62
CA PHE A 98 20.58 -9.81 -15.85
C PHE A 98 20.92 -11.04 -14.99
N SER A 99 20.04 -12.05 -14.95
CA SER A 99 20.13 -13.19 -14.06
C SER A 99 21.08 -14.26 -14.58
N SER A 100 22.35 -14.26 -14.13
CA SER A 100 23.35 -15.27 -14.53
C SER A 100 23.61 -16.36 -13.48
N ASN A 101 23.38 -16.07 -12.20
CA ASN A 101 23.44 -17.01 -11.09
C ASN A 101 22.52 -16.56 -9.96
N LEU A 102 22.32 -17.40 -8.93
CA LEU A 102 21.37 -17.11 -7.85
C LEU A 102 21.63 -15.77 -7.14
N LEU A 103 22.89 -15.46 -6.82
CA LEU A 103 23.25 -14.21 -6.14
C LEU A 103 22.90 -13.00 -7.01
N ILE A 104 23.23 -13.06 -8.30
CA ILE A 104 22.93 -11.97 -9.25
C ILE A 104 21.42 -11.85 -9.48
N SER A 105 20.67 -12.96 -9.54
CA SER A 105 19.21 -12.94 -9.64
C SER A 105 18.56 -12.27 -8.42
N ILE A 106 19.05 -12.57 -7.22
CA ILE A 106 18.59 -11.94 -5.98
C ILE A 106 18.88 -10.44 -6.00
N LEU A 107 20.11 -10.05 -6.33
CA LEU A 107 20.51 -8.64 -6.40
C LEU A 107 19.70 -7.86 -7.45
N SER A 108 19.59 -8.39 -8.68
CA SER A 108 18.90 -7.73 -9.79
C SER A 108 17.40 -7.61 -9.50
N SER A 109 16.76 -8.64 -8.97
CA SER A 109 15.34 -8.64 -8.62
C SER A 109 15.06 -7.66 -7.48
N THR A 110 15.94 -7.57 -6.48
CA THR A 110 15.81 -6.59 -5.38
C THR A 110 15.91 -5.15 -5.90
N ILE A 111 16.93 -4.85 -6.70
CA ILE A 111 17.12 -3.50 -7.28
C ILE A 111 15.94 -3.13 -8.17
N VAL A 112 15.52 -4.03 -9.07
CA VAL A 112 14.39 -3.82 -9.97
C VAL A 112 13.09 -3.62 -9.19
N GLY A 113 12.82 -4.44 -8.18
CA GLY A 113 11.66 -4.30 -7.31
C GLY A 113 11.61 -2.94 -6.61
N LEU A 114 12.73 -2.48 -6.06
CA LEU A 114 12.82 -1.16 -5.44
C LEU A 114 12.64 -0.02 -6.46
N ILE A 115 13.19 -0.15 -7.67
CA ILE A 115 12.99 0.83 -8.75
C ILE A 115 11.50 0.89 -9.14
N ILE A 116 10.84 -0.26 -9.29
CA ILE A 116 9.41 -0.34 -9.61
C ILE A 116 8.61 0.34 -8.50
N SER A 117 8.81 -0.02 -7.23
CA SER A 117 8.09 0.58 -6.10
C SER A 117 8.24 2.10 -6.06
N ASN A 118 9.47 2.61 -6.14
CA ASN A 118 9.74 4.04 -6.04
C ASN A 118 9.22 4.81 -7.26
N THR A 119 9.37 4.26 -8.46
CA THR A 119 8.87 4.90 -9.69
C THR A 119 7.34 4.90 -9.72
N SER A 120 6.71 3.77 -9.37
CA SER A 120 5.25 3.68 -9.29
C SER A 120 4.70 4.66 -8.26
N PHE A 121 5.31 4.77 -7.08
CA PHE A 121 4.86 5.72 -6.07
C PHE A 121 5.00 7.17 -6.52
N PHE A 122 6.15 7.54 -7.12
CA PHE A 122 6.37 8.88 -7.65
C PHE A 122 5.30 9.26 -8.69
N ILE A 123 5.01 8.37 -9.64
CA ILE A 123 3.96 8.60 -10.65
C ILE A 123 2.58 8.65 -9.99
N ALA A 124 2.32 7.81 -8.98
CA ALA A 124 1.07 7.83 -8.22
C ALA A 124 0.84 9.18 -7.53
N LEU A 125 1.87 9.81 -6.96
CA LEU A 125 1.76 11.14 -6.35
C LEU A 125 1.38 12.21 -7.38
N ILE A 126 1.95 12.16 -8.58
CA ILE A 126 1.60 13.07 -9.68
C ILE A 126 0.14 12.87 -10.08
N LEU A 127 -0.27 11.63 -10.35
CA LEU A 127 -1.65 11.35 -10.78
C LEU A 127 -2.67 11.60 -9.66
N LEU A 128 -2.30 11.40 -8.41
CA LEU A 128 -3.16 11.71 -7.27
C LEU A 128 -3.36 13.22 -7.15
N PHE A 129 -2.30 14.01 -7.32
CA PHE A 129 -2.42 15.47 -7.37
C PHE A 129 -3.34 15.93 -8.50
N GLU A 130 -3.17 15.40 -9.71
CA GLU A 130 -4.00 15.72 -10.86
C GLU A 130 -5.47 15.29 -10.67
N LEU A 131 -5.70 14.11 -10.08
CA LEU A 131 -7.03 13.61 -9.73
C LEU A 131 -7.73 14.52 -8.73
N LEU A 132 -7.04 14.92 -7.67
CA LEU A 132 -7.61 15.76 -6.62
C LEU A 132 -7.86 17.19 -7.10
N ASN A 133 -7.01 17.74 -7.98
CA ASN A 133 -7.20 19.07 -8.56
C ASN A 133 -8.43 19.20 -9.48
N LEU A 134 -9.09 18.09 -9.84
CA LEU A 134 -10.37 18.15 -10.53
C LEU A 134 -11.48 18.75 -9.65
N ASP A 135 -11.44 18.50 -8.35
CA ASP A 135 -12.53 18.81 -7.42
C ASP A 135 -12.06 19.66 -6.20
N TYR A 136 -10.76 19.76 -5.94
CA TYR A 136 -10.19 20.41 -4.75
C TYR A 136 -9.11 21.45 -5.09
N SER A 137 -8.90 22.40 -4.16
CA SER A 137 -7.81 23.37 -4.28
C SER A 137 -6.43 22.70 -4.23
N LYS A 138 -5.46 23.25 -4.96
CA LYS A 138 -4.06 22.79 -4.94
C LYS A 138 -3.50 22.64 -3.51
N LYS A 139 -3.90 23.52 -2.59
CA LYS A 139 -3.49 23.47 -1.18
C LYS A 139 -3.90 22.15 -0.52
N ILE A 140 -5.14 21.70 -0.74
CA ILE A 140 -5.63 20.43 -0.20
C ILE A 140 -4.93 19.27 -0.92
N SER A 141 -4.79 19.32 -2.25
CA SER A 141 -4.10 18.28 -3.01
C SER A 141 -2.66 18.06 -2.53
N PHE A 142 -1.87 19.13 -2.34
CA PHE A 142 -0.52 19.04 -1.77
C PHE A 142 -0.53 18.53 -0.33
N LEU A 143 -1.46 18.99 0.50
CA LEU A 143 -1.55 18.52 1.88
C LEU A 143 -1.92 17.03 1.95
N THR A 144 -2.74 16.52 1.03
CA THR A 144 -3.01 15.08 0.90
C THR A 144 -1.74 14.29 0.61
N LEU A 145 -0.89 14.77 -0.31
CA LEU A 145 0.40 14.14 -0.56
C LEU A 145 1.31 14.19 0.67
N ILE A 146 1.39 15.34 1.35
CA ILE A 146 2.22 15.49 2.56
C ILE A 146 1.75 14.53 3.66
N VAL A 147 0.44 14.47 3.93
CA VAL A 147 -0.11 13.57 4.95
C VAL A 147 0.13 12.10 4.58
N LEU A 148 0.03 11.73 3.30
CA LEU A 148 0.37 10.39 2.81
C LEU A 148 1.86 10.07 3.03
N LEU A 149 2.76 11.00 2.69
CA LEU A 149 4.21 10.84 2.86
C LEU A 149 4.65 10.84 4.33
N CYS A 150 3.94 11.53 5.21
CA CYS A 150 4.21 11.56 6.64
C CYS A 150 3.53 10.41 7.39
N PHE A 151 2.71 9.58 6.72
CA PHE A 151 1.99 8.50 7.38
C PHE A 151 2.96 7.47 7.97
N PRO A 152 2.73 6.93 9.18
CA PRO A 152 3.64 6.01 9.88
C PRO A 152 4.21 4.87 9.04
N THR A 153 3.40 4.28 8.16
CA THR A 153 3.80 3.13 7.34
C THR A 153 4.02 3.49 5.87
N SER A 154 4.16 4.78 5.55
CA SER A 154 4.40 5.23 4.17
C SER A 154 5.69 4.67 3.58
N PHE A 155 6.67 4.27 4.40
CA PHE A 155 7.92 3.65 3.94
C PHE A 155 7.68 2.37 3.10
N TYR A 156 6.54 1.68 3.26
CA TYR A 156 6.16 0.55 2.40
C TYR A 156 6.05 0.95 0.92
N PHE A 157 5.78 2.23 0.61
CA PHE A 157 5.83 2.70 -0.77
C PHE A 157 7.25 2.74 -1.36
N GLY A 158 8.27 2.76 -0.50
CA GLY A 158 9.68 2.72 -0.88
C GLY A 158 10.31 1.33 -0.76
N ALA A 159 9.60 0.37 -0.17
CA ALA A 159 10.01 -1.02 0.04
C ALA A 159 9.64 -1.92 -1.17
N LEU A 160 10.20 -3.13 -1.21
CA LEU A 160 9.93 -4.13 -2.26
C LEU A 160 8.56 -4.78 -2.04
N TYR A 161 7.52 -4.04 -2.39
CA TYR A 161 6.14 -4.26 -1.97
C TYR A 161 5.19 -3.78 -3.07
N SER A 162 4.03 -4.42 -3.21
CA SER A 162 3.08 -4.13 -4.31
C SER A 162 2.25 -2.85 -4.10
N GLU A 163 2.33 -2.25 -2.92
CA GLU A 163 1.56 -1.09 -2.44
C GLU A 163 1.66 0.09 -3.41
N SER A 164 2.87 0.43 -3.86
CA SER A 164 3.11 1.56 -4.77
C SER A 164 2.51 1.35 -6.15
N LEU A 165 2.68 0.15 -6.69
CA LEU A 165 2.10 -0.22 -7.98
C LEU A 165 0.57 -0.22 -7.90
N PHE A 166 0.02 -0.78 -6.81
CA PHE A 166 -1.41 -0.80 -6.59
C PHE A 166 -2.00 0.61 -6.44
N LEU A 167 -1.36 1.50 -5.67
CA LEU A 167 -1.78 2.91 -5.55
C LEU A 167 -1.74 3.61 -6.91
N LEU A 168 -0.69 3.41 -7.71
CA LEU A 168 -0.60 3.95 -9.06
C LEU A 168 -1.80 3.49 -9.92
N LEU A 169 -2.07 2.19 -9.95
CA LEU A 169 -3.14 1.62 -10.76
C LEU A 169 -4.53 2.09 -10.28
N SER A 170 -4.77 2.12 -8.96
CA SER A 170 -6.05 2.55 -8.41
C SER A 170 -6.32 4.04 -8.69
N VAL A 171 -5.35 4.92 -8.45
CA VAL A 171 -5.44 6.35 -8.74
C VAL A 171 -5.60 6.59 -10.24
N SER A 172 -4.85 5.86 -11.08
CA SER A 172 -4.98 5.94 -12.54
C SER A 172 -6.38 5.55 -13.01
N SER A 173 -6.94 4.46 -12.46
CA SER A 173 -8.30 4.01 -12.76
C SER A 173 -9.34 5.07 -12.42
N PHE A 174 -9.24 5.71 -11.23
CA PHE A 174 -10.10 6.83 -10.88
C PHE A 174 -9.90 8.04 -11.79
N TYR A 175 -8.66 8.43 -12.07
CA TYR A 175 -8.34 9.56 -12.94
C TYR A 175 -8.93 9.41 -14.35
N LEU A 176 -8.78 8.24 -14.94
CA LEU A 176 -9.33 7.92 -16.26
C LEU A 176 -10.87 7.94 -16.23
N ALA A 177 -11.50 7.35 -15.21
CA ALA A 177 -12.96 7.38 -15.05
C ALA A 177 -13.50 8.81 -14.85
N ARG A 178 -12.80 9.65 -14.06
CA ARG A 178 -13.13 11.07 -13.88
C ARG A 178 -12.98 11.88 -15.17
N LYS A 179 -12.13 11.44 -16.10
CA LYS A 179 -11.99 12.00 -17.46
C LYS A 179 -12.93 11.36 -18.50
N GLY A 180 -13.80 10.43 -18.10
CA GLY A 180 -14.75 9.75 -18.99
C GLY A 180 -14.13 8.66 -19.88
N LYS A 181 -12.88 8.26 -19.61
CA LYS A 181 -12.15 7.19 -20.30
C LYS A 181 -12.41 5.84 -19.64
N TRP A 182 -13.64 5.34 -19.82
CA TRP A 182 -14.16 4.18 -19.09
C TRP A 182 -13.47 2.86 -19.45
N ILE A 183 -13.11 2.65 -20.72
CA ILE A 183 -12.43 1.41 -21.16
C ILE A 183 -11.04 1.34 -20.53
N GLU A 184 -10.29 2.43 -20.60
CA GLU A 184 -8.94 2.52 -20.04
C GLU A 184 -8.96 2.43 -18.52
N ALA A 185 -9.93 3.07 -17.86
CA ALA A 185 -10.15 2.91 -16.42
C ALA A 185 -10.37 1.44 -16.06
N SER A 186 -11.18 0.73 -16.82
CA SER A 186 -11.48 -0.69 -16.60
C SER A 186 -10.29 -1.61 -16.84
N LEU A 187 -9.50 -1.38 -17.90
CA LEU A 187 -8.29 -2.15 -18.19
C LEU A 187 -7.26 -2.00 -17.07
N ILE A 188 -7.04 -0.76 -16.62
CA ILE A 188 -6.15 -0.48 -15.49
C ILE A 188 -6.69 -1.09 -14.19
N GLY A 189 -8.01 -1.01 -13.96
CA GLY A 189 -8.65 -1.64 -12.81
C GLY A 189 -8.57 -3.16 -12.82
N ALA A 190 -8.57 -3.80 -13.99
CA ALA A 190 -8.31 -5.23 -14.13
C ALA A 190 -6.89 -5.58 -13.68
N ILE A 191 -5.88 -4.81 -14.12
CA ILE A 191 -4.49 -5.01 -13.67
C ILE A 191 -4.38 -4.78 -12.15
N ALA A 192 -5.09 -3.78 -11.61
CA ALA A 192 -5.12 -3.51 -10.18
C ALA A 192 -5.68 -4.68 -9.37
N SER A 193 -6.76 -5.34 -9.83
CA SER A 193 -7.36 -6.49 -9.14
C SER A 193 -6.50 -7.75 -9.20
N SER A 194 -5.60 -7.86 -10.20
CA SER A 194 -4.53 -8.86 -10.24
C SER A 194 -3.26 -8.45 -9.48
N THR A 195 -3.19 -7.25 -8.90
CA THR A 195 -2.06 -6.82 -8.06
C THR A 195 -2.36 -7.00 -6.57
N ARG A 196 -3.64 -6.82 -6.16
CA ARG A 196 -4.15 -7.07 -4.81
C ARG A 196 -5.66 -7.33 -4.89
N VAL A 197 -6.18 -8.10 -3.93
CA VAL A 197 -7.63 -8.32 -3.78
C VAL A 197 -8.44 -7.01 -3.68
N PHE A 198 -7.84 -5.93 -3.15
CA PHE A 198 -8.43 -4.60 -3.04
C PHE A 198 -8.84 -3.98 -4.38
N GLY A 199 -8.26 -4.43 -5.50
CA GLY A 199 -8.59 -3.89 -6.81
C GLY A 199 -10.03 -4.16 -7.22
N ILE A 200 -10.68 -5.21 -6.68
CA ILE A 200 -12.11 -5.49 -6.96
C ILE A 200 -13.02 -4.35 -6.48
N ILE A 201 -12.59 -3.58 -5.47
CA ILE A 201 -13.37 -2.50 -4.87
C ILE A 201 -13.50 -1.30 -5.83
N LEU A 202 -12.62 -1.21 -6.83
CA LEU A 202 -12.77 -0.24 -7.91
C LEU A 202 -14.10 -0.41 -8.65
N LEU A 203 -14.63 -1.64 -8.78
CA LEU A 203 -15.89 -1.88 -9.47
C LEU A 203 -17.07 -1.13 -8.82
N PRO A 204 -17.46 -1.38 -7.55
CA PRO A 204 -18.57 -0.66 -6.94
C PRO A 204 -18.33 0.85 -6.84
N ALA A 205 -17.09 1.28 -6.58
CA ALA A 205 -16.75 2.69 -6.52
C ALA A 205 -16.95 3.40 -7.88
N LEU A 206 -16.50 2.78 -8.98
CA LEU A 206 -16.59 3.34 -10.32
C LEU A 206 -17.97 3.15 -10.96
N LEU A 207 -18.73 2.13 -10.58
CA LEU A 207 -20.16 2.03 -10.93
C LEU A 207 -20.92 3.22 -10.36
N PHE A 208 -20.64 3.57 -9.10
CA PHE A 208 -21.24 4.75 -8.48
C PHE A 208 -20.78 6.06 -9.13
N GLU A 209 -19.49 6.15 -9.48
CA GLU A 209 -18.94 7.27 -10.25
C GLU A 209 -19.67 7.44 -11.60
N ALA A 210 -19.90 6.35 -12.31
CA ALA A 210 -20.57 6.34 -13.60
C ALA A 210 -22.05 6.76 -13.47
N TRP A 211 -22.72 6.31 -12.41
CA TRP A 211 -24.08 6.72 -12.08
C TRP A 211 -24.16 8.23 -11.80
N GLN A 212 -23.24 8.77 -10.99
CA GLN A 212 -23.17 10.21 -10.71
C GLN A 212 -22.91 11.05 -11.97
N GLN A 213 -22.09 10.54 -12.90
CA GLN A 213 -21.82 11.18 -14.19
C GLN A 213 -22.91 10.94 -15.25
N LYS A 214 -23.97 10.16 -14.94
CA LYS A 214 -25.04 9.76 -15.88
C LYS A 214 -24.50 9.11 -17.16
N VAL A 215 -23.51 8.25 -17.01
CA VAL A 215 -22.82 7.58 -18.13
C VAL A 215 -23.77 6.57 -18.78
N PRO A 216 -23.81 6.49 -20.13
CA PRO A 216 -24.66 5.52 -20.82
C PRO A 216 -24.21 4.08 -20.52
N PHE A 217 -25.18 3.15 -20.41
CA PHE A 217 -24.93 1.75 -20.06
C PHE A 217 -23.86 1.06 -20.94
N LYS A 218 -23.81 1.39 -22.24
CA LYS A 218 -22.79 0.89 -23.19
C LYS A 218 -21.33 1.19 -22.78
N LYS A 219 -21.11 2.22 -21.95
CA LYS A 219 -19.79 2.55 -21.38
C LYS A 219 -19.59 1.93 -20.00
N ILE A 220 -20.66 1.74 -19.23
CA ILE A 220 -20.64 1.13 -17.89
C ILE A 220 -20.24 -0.34 -17.97
N ILE A 221 -20.67 -1.06 -19.02
CA ILE A 221 -20.38 -2.50 -19.18
C ILE A 221 -18.87 -2.83 -19.12
N TRP A 222 -18.02 -1.91 -19.55
CA TRP A 222 -16.56 -2.08 -19.48
C TRP A 222 -16.06 -2.19 -18.04
N LEU A 223 -16.71 -1.61 -17.04
CA LEU A 223 -16.29 -1.69 -15.64
C LEU A 223 -16.25 -3.14 -15.13
N PHE A 224 -17.03 -4.04 -15.73
CA PHE A 224 -16.99 -5.48 -15.41
C PHE A 224 -15.71 -6.19 -15.86
N MET A 225 -14.79 -5.51 -16.58
CA MET A 225 -13.43 -6.02 -16.76
C MET A 225 -12.59 -5.94 -15.48
N ILE A 226 -12.92 -5.06 -14.53
CA ILE A 226 -12.16 -4.91 -13.28
C ILE A 226 -11.98 -6.24 -12.53
N PRO A 227 -13.04 -7.05 -12.26
CA PRO A 227 -12.86 -8.33 -11.56
C PRO A 227 -12.16 -9.41 -12.39
N THR A 228 -11.95 -9.24 -13.70
CA THR A 228 -11.33 -10.30 -14.52
C THR A 228 -9.87 -10.52 -14.19
N GLY A 229 -9.15 -9.50 -13.71
CA GLY A 229 -7.77 -9.65 -13.23
C GLY A 229 -7.66 -10.64 -12.07
N LEU A 230 -8.48 -10.46 -11.03
CA LEU A 230 -8.61 -11.45 -9.94
C LEU A 230 -9.07 -12.80 -10.48
N GLY A 231 -10.08 -12.83 -11.37
CA GLY A 231 -10.59 -14.06 -11.95
C GLY A 231 -9.53 -14.89 -12.68
N ILE A 232 -8.64 -14.25 -13.46
CA ILE A 232 -7.52 -14.91 -14.12
C ILE A 232 -6.57 -15.53 -13.09
N TYR A 233 -6.28 -14.82 -11.99
CA TYR A 233 -5.42 -15.36 -10.94
C TYR A 233 -6.08 -16.51 -10.17
N MET A 234 -7.40 -16.47 -9.96
CA MET A 234 -8.15 -17.58 -9.37
C MET A 234 -8.13 -18.82 -10.27
N ILE A 235 -8.26 -18.65 -11.60
CA ILE A 235 -8.13 -19.74 -12.57
C ILE A 235 -6.72 -20.32 -12.52
N TYR A 236 -5.69 -19.47 -12.51
CA TYR A 236 -4.29 -19.93 -12.35
C TYR A 236 -4.12 -20.76 -11.07
N GLN A 237 -4.67 -20.30 -9.94
CA GLN A 237 -4.56 -21.03 -8.68
C GLN A 237 -5.29 -22.37 -8.70
N TYR A 238 -6.48 -22.43 -9.32
CA TYR A 238 -7.18 -23.69 -9.49
C TYR A 238 -6.39 -24.70 -10.33
N LEU A 239 -5.82 -24.24 -11.45
CA LEU A 239 -5.08 -25.12 -12.36
C LEU A 239 -3.75 -25.64 -11.77
N ASN A 240 -3.09 -24.87 -10.90
CA ASN A 240 -1.77 -25.23 -10.37
C ASN A 240 -1.79 -25.75 -8.92
N PHE A 241 -2.77 -25.33 -8.11
CA PHE A 241 -2.85 -25.66 -6.68
C PHE A 241 -4.19 -26.33 -6.28
N GLY A 242 -5.12 -26.49 -7.22
CA GLY A 242 -6.41 -27.15 -6.97
C GLY A 242 -7.43 -26.32 -6.19
N ASP A 243 -7.09 -25.10 -5.76
CA ASP A 243 -7.98 -24.20 -5.01
C ASP A 243 -8.02 -22.80 -5.66
N PRO A 244 -9.17 -22.35 -6.22
CA PRO A 244 -9.29 -21.02 -6.82
C PRO A 244 -9.19 -19.88 -5.79
N LEU A 245 -9.31 -20.18 -4.50
CA LEU A 245 -9.23 -19.24 -3.38
C LEU A 245 -7.99 -19.47 -2.51
N ALA A 246 -6.94 -20.12 -3.03
CA ALA A 246 -5.74 -20.41 -2.24
C ALA A 246 -5.14 -19.15 -1.60
N PHE A 247 -5.18 -17.99 -2.28
CA PHE A 247 -4.74 -16.69 -1.76
C PHE A 247 -5.46 -16.25 -0.47
N TYR A 248 -6.70 -16.71 -0.27
CA TYR A 248 -7.52 -16.43 0.90
C TYR A 248 -7.38 -17.54 1.94
N ASN A 249 -7.42 -18.81 1.52
CA ASN A 249 -7.35 -19.95 2.44
C ASN A 249 -5.98 -20.08 3.09
N LEU A 250 -4.90 -19.81 2.36
CA LEU A 250 -3.53 -19.81 2.88
C LEU A 250 -3.36 -18.89 4.10
N GLN A 251 -4.03 -17.73 4.09
CA GLN A 251 -3.90 -16.78 5.19
C GLN A 251 -4.45 -17.34 6.50
N LYS A 252 -5.40 -18.29 6.45
CA LYS A 252 -5.90 -18.99 7.64
C LYS A 252 -4.87 -19.97 8.22
N GLU A 253 -3.95 -20.47 7.41
CA GLU A 253 -2.95 -21.46 7.81
C GLU A 253 -1.65 -20.82 8.30
N VAL A 254 -1.24 -19.70 7.68
CA VAL A 254 0.08 -19.08 7.94
C VAL A 254 0.01 -17.96 8.99
N GLY A 255 -1.14 -17.31 9.20
CA GLY A 255 -1.26 -16.27 10.21
C GLY A 255 -1.88 -16.79 11.50
N GLU A 256 -1.07 -16.92 12.56
CA GLU A 256 -1.51 -17.37 13.90
C GLU A 256 -2.67 -16.55 14.50
N GLN A 257 -2.94 -15.37 13.96
CA GLN A 257 -3.99 -14.45 14.41
C GLN A 257 -5.31 -14.53 13.62
N HIS A 258 -5.33 -15.30 12.51
CA HIS A 258 -6.51 -15.45 11.67
C HIS A 258 -7.47 -16.48 12.24
N GLN A 259 -8.76 -16.23 12.05
CA GLN A 259 -9.80 -17.11 12.56
C GLN A 259 -10.74 -17.56 11.45
N SER A 260 -11.19 -18.80 11.57
CA SER A 260 -12.24 -19.36 10.73
C SER A 260 -13.62 -18.83 11.15
N GLY A 261 -14.39 -18.28 10.22
CA GLY A 261 -15.78 -17.87 10.43
C GLY A 261 -16.05 -16.40 10.07
N ILE A 262 -17.30 -15.97 10.24
CA ILE A 262 -17.69 -14.57 10.03
C ILE A 262 -17.35 -13.79 11.29
N ILE A 263 -16.38 -12.88 11.20
CA ILE A 263 -16.01 -11.97 12.29
C ILE A 263 -16.56 -10.60 11.98
N LEU A 264 -17.36 -10.07 12.91
CA LEU A 264 -17.92 -8.73 12.79
C LEU A 264 -16.91 -7.70 13.30
N LEU A 265 -16.93 -6.52 12.71
CA LEU A 265 -16.03 -5.41 13.06
C LEU A 265 -15.98 -5.09 14.58
N PRO A 266 -17.10 -5.09 15.34
CA PRO A 266 -17.05 -4.88 16.79
C PRO A 266 -16.22 -5.94 17.55
N GLN A 267 -16.19 -7.18 17.06
CA GLN A 267 -15.39 -8.25 17.68
C GLN A 267 -13.90 -8.00 17.46
N VAL A 268 -13.51 -7.44 16.31
CA VAL A 268 -12.12 -7.04 16.03
C VAL A 268 -11.71 -5.95 17.03
N TYR A 269 -12.50 -4.89 17.19
CA TYR A 269 -12.21 -3.84 18.17
C TYR A 269 -12.11 -4.39 19.60
N PHE A 270 -13.04 -5.26 20.01
CA PHE A 270 -13.00 -5.88 21.34
C PHE A 270 -11.72 -6.71 21.55
N ARG A 271 -11.26 -7.44 20.53
CA ARG A 271 -10.00 -8.20 20.59
C ARG A 271 -8.81 -7.28 20.81
N TYR A 272 -8.72 -6.17 20.08
CA TYR A 272 -7.65 -5.19 20.25
C TYR A 272 -7.69 -4.51 21.61
N LEU A 273 -8.89 -4.17 22.12
CA LEU A 273 -9.04 -3.67 23.50
C LEU A 273 -8.55 -4.70 24.52
N LYS A 274 -8.86 -5.98 24.35
CA LYS A 274 -8.33 -7.06 25.21
C LYS A 274 -6.81 -7.12 25.12
N MET A 275 -6.23 -7.10 23.91
CA MET A 275 -4.78 -7.15 23.71
C MET A 275 -4.07 -5.96 24.38
N LEU A 276 -4.61 -4.75 24.31
CA LEU A 276 -4.06 -3.58 25.01
C LEU A 276 -3.99 -3.75 26.54
N LEU A 277 -4.88 -4.56 27.12
CA LEU A 277 -4.96 -4.82 28.55
C LEU A 277 -4.16 -6.06 29.00
N THR A 278 -3.92 -7.02 28.10
CA THR A 278 -3.34 -8.33 28.46
C THR A 278 -1.94 -8.58 27.91
N VAL A 279 -1.54 -7.91 26.83
CA VAL A 279 -0.18 -8.05 26.26
C VAL A 279 0.80 -7.21 27.07
N ASP A 280 1.95 -7.78 27.40
CA ASP A 280 3.03 -7.08 28.11
C ASP A 280 3.51 -5.86 27.31
N MET A 281 3.54 -4.69 27.97
CA MET A 281 4.00 -3.43 27.38
C MET A 281 5.49 -3.45 26.99
N GLN A 282 6.27 -4.37 27.57
CA GLN A 282 7.68 -4.56 27.22
C GLN A 282 7.86 -5.38 25.94
N ASN A 283 6.82 -6.09 25.49
CA ASN A 283 6.89 -6.83 24.24
C ASN A 283 6.86 -5.85 23.05
N PRO A 284 7.80 -5.93 22.09
CA PRO A 284 7.83 -5.05 20.93
C PRO A 284 6.51 -5.00 20.13
N ILE A 285 5.74 -6.10 20.12
CA ILE A 285 4.46 -6.18 19.40
C ILE A 285 3.38 -5.25 19.99
N TYR A 286 3.54 -4.80 21.24
CA TYR A 286 2.59 -3.89 21.88
C TYR A 286 2.47 -2.57 21.13
N GLN A 287 3.58 -2.07 20.57
CA GLN A 287 3.60 -0.85 19.75
C GLN A 287 2.80 -1.04 18.46
N THR A 288 2.97 -2.19 17.80
CA THR A 288 2.19 -2.57 16.61
C THR A 288 0.70 -2.62 16.92
N ILE A 289 0.30 -3.21 18.06
CA ILE A 289 -1.11 -3.28 18.48
C ILE A 289 -1.72 -1.88 18.66
N ILE A 290 -0.97 -0.94 19.26
CA ILE A 290 -1.40 0.46 19.40
C ILE A 290 -1.58 1.11 18.03
N LEU A 291 -0.60 0.95 17.13
CA LEU A 291 -0.68 1.52 15.78
C LEU A 291 -1.88 0.95 15.01
N GLU A 292 -2.06 -0.37 15.04
CA GLU A 292 -3.15 -1.08 14.37
C GLU A 292 -4.54 -0.64 14.86
N ILE A 293 -4.76 -0.53 16.17
CA ILE A 293 -6.06 -0.06 16.69
C ILE A 293 -6.29 1.43 16.41
N MET A 294 -5.25 2.28 16.51
CA MET A 294 -5.36 3.70 16.19
C MET A 294 -5.69 3.91 14.72
N VAL A 295 -5.03 3.18 13.82
CA VAL A 295 -5.33 3.19 12.38
C VAL A 295 -6.72 2.60 12.12
N GLY A 296 -7.09 1.52 12.81
CA GLY A 296 -8.43 0.92 12.76
C GLY A 296 -9.54 1.94 13.00
N ILE A 297 -9.44 2.66 14.12
CA ILE A 297 -10.41 3.70 14.50
C ILE A 297 -10.39 4.85 13.47
N THR A 298 -9.20 5.37 13.15
CA THR A 298 -9.10 6.55 12.29
C THR A 298 -9.58 6.27 10.87
N PHE A 299 -9.18 5.15 10.25
CA PHE A 299 -9.58 4.82 8.87
C PHE A 299 -11.03 4.34 8.75
N PHE A 300 -11.66 3.91 9.84
CA PHE A 300 -13.11 3.75 9.89
C PHE A 300 -13.85 5.10 9.91
N LEU A 301 -13.34 6.08 10.69
CA LEU A 301 -13.98 7.39 10.86
C LEU A 301 -13.72 8.36 9.69
N LEU A 302 -12.58 8.24 8.98
CA LEU A 302 -12.20 9.16 7.91
C LEU A 302 -13.20 9.20 6.73
N PRO A 303 -13.73 8.08 6.21
CA PRO A 303 -14.77 8.12 5.19
C PRO A 303 -16.07 8.77 5.69
N ILE A 304 -16.44 8.54 6.95
CA ILE A 304 -17.62 9.14 7.59
C ILE A 304 -17.44 10.66 7.70
N TYR A 305 -16.28 11.11 8.19
CA TYR A 305 -15.92 12.53 8.21
C TYR A 305 -15.91 13.13 6.80
N GLY A 306 -15.35 12.40 5.84
CA GLY A 306 -15.30 12.77 4.43
C GLY A 306 -16.69 13.01 3.83
N TYR A 307 -17.69 12.20 4.21
CA TYR A 307 -19.08 12.39 3.83
C TYR A 307 -19.61 13.77 4.31
N PHE A 308 -19.39 14.12 5.58
CA PHE A 308 -19.77 15.43 6.12
C PHE A 308 -18.99 16.60 5.50
N LYS A 309 -17.78 16.33 4.96
CA LYS A 309 -16.99 17.29 4.18
C LYS A 309 -17.30 17.27 2.69
N LYS A 310 -18.36 16.58 2.26
CA LYS A 310 -18.82 16.48 0.88
C LYS A 310 -17.73 15.95 -0.07
N ILE A 311 -16.90 15.04 0.42
CA ILE A 311 -16.00 14.29 -0.46
C ILE A 311 -16.84 13.45 -1.44
N ARG A 312 -16.33 13.32 -2.66
CA ARG A 312 -16.99 12.55 -3.71
C ARG A 312 -17.30 11.12 -3.23
N LEU A 313 -18.55 10.70 -3.39
CA LEU A 313 -19.05 9.46 -2.78
C LEU A 313 -18.38 8.20 -3.37
N SER A 314 -18.00 8.19 -4.64
CA SER A 314 -17.19 7.11 -5.23
C SER A 314 -15.86 6.92 -4.50
N TYR A 315 -15.20 8.01 -4.08
CA TYR A 315 -13.96 7.94 -3.30
C TYR A 315 -14.24 7.38 -1.89
N LEU A 316 -15.34 7.81 -1.26
CA LEU A 316 -15.72 7.32 0.07
C LEU A 316 -16.10 5.83 0.05
N LEU A 317 -16.79 5.35 -1.00
CA LEU A 317 -17.10 3.94 -1.20
C LEU A 317 -15.82 3.10 -1.32
N TYR A 318 -14.83 3.59 -2.08
CA TYR A 318 -13.53 2.92 -2.18
C TYR A 318 -12.82 2.83 -0.83
N ALA A 319 -12.82 3.91 -0.05
CA ALA A 319 -12.18 3.91 1.26
C ALA A 319 -12.91 3.02 2.28
N ILE A 320 -14.24 3.08 2.37
CA ILE A 320 -14.98 2.28 3.36
C ILE A 320 -14.99 0.80 3.00
N PHE A 321 -15.20 0.44 1.74
CA PHE A 321 -15.14 -0.96 1.33
C PHE A 321 -13.70 -1.49 1.40
N GLY A 322 -12.71 -0.66 1.10
CA GLY A 322 -11.28 -0.98 1.28
C GLY A 322 -10.95 -1.33 2.72
N PHE A 323 -11.38 -0.47 3.64
CA PHE A 323 -11.24 -0.71 5.07
C PHE A 323 -12.01 -1.95 5.52
N LEU A 324 -13.26 -2.14 5.10
CA LEU A 324 -14.03 -3.32 5.53
C LEU A 324 -13.42 -4.62 5.02
N LEU A 325 -12.85 -4.63 3.81
CA LEU A 325 -12.22 -5.82 3.24
C LEU A 325 -11.04 -6.33 4.09
N THR A 326 -10.24 -5.44 4.68
CA THR A 326 -9.12 -5.84 5.57
C THR A 326 -9.63 -6.57 6.81
N THR A 327 -10.83 -6.25 7.26
CA THR A 327 -11.40 -6.76 8.52
C THR A 327 -12.08 -8.12 8.38
N VAL A 328 -12.28 -8.59 7.14
CA VAL A 328 -12.90 -9.91 6.85
C VAL A 328 -12.10 -11.06 7.46
N GLN A 329 -10.79 -10.88 7.65
CA GLN A 329 -9.90 -11.87 8.28
C GLN A 329 -10.00 -11.88 9.81
N GLY A 330 -10.76 -10.95 10.39
CA GLY A 330 -11.05 -10.88 11.81
C GLY A 330 -9.95 -10.27 12.68
N SER A 331 -8.98 -9.57 12.08
CA SER A 331 -7.89 -8.89 12.78
C SER A 331 -7.57 -7.54 12.10
N PHE A 332 -6.90 -6.63 12.83
CA PHE A 332 -6.22 -5.47 12.24
C PHE A 332 -4.74 -5.76 12.00
N SER A 333 -4.32 -7.04 12.06
CA SER A 333 -2.95 -7.43 11.78
C SER A 333 -2.55 -6.89 10.41
N SER A 334 -1.45 -6.15 10.37
CA SER A 334 -0.97 -5.46 9.17
C SER A 334 -1.89 -4.39 8.57
N LEU A 335 -2.93 -3.97 9.30
CA LEU A 335 -3.88 -2.98 8.82
C LEU A 335 -3.19 -1.68 8.37
N PRO A 336 -2.24 -1.09 9.16
CA PRO A 336 -1.58 0.15 8.78
C PRO A 336 -0.85 0.07 7.44
N ARG A 337 -0.38 -1.10 7.00
CA ARG A 337 0.19 -1.30 5.66
C ARG A 337 -0.91 -1.40 4.60
N TYR A 338 -1.93 -2.23 4.82
CA TYR A 338 -2.94 -2.49 3.81
C TYR A 338 -3.77 -1.28 3.39
N ILE A 339 -4.01 -0.36 4.32
CA ILE A 339 -4.85 0.82 4.12
C ILE A 339 -4.12 2.02 3.51
N ILE A 340 -2.78 2.02 3.39
CA ILE A 340 -2.04 3.18 2.86
C ILE A 340 -2.41 3.51 1.41
N VAL A 341 -2.96 2.53 0.69
CA VAL A 341 -3.39 2.68 -0.70
C VAL A 341 -4.78 3.33 -0.84
N LEU A 342 -5.50 3.53 0.27
CA LEU A 342 -6.84 4.13 0.29
C LEU A 342 -6.73 5.67 0.28
N PHE A 343 -6.27 6.23 -0.84
CA PHE A 343 -6.06 7.68 -1.02
C PHE A 343 -7.23 8.59 -0.55
N PRO A 344 -8.52 8.21 -0.63
CA PRO A 344 -9.60 9.08 -0.15
C PRO A 344 -9.58 9.33 1.36
N SER A 345 -9.09 8.37 2.14
CA SER A 345 -8.92 8.55 3.59
C SER A 345 -7.85 9.61 3.87
N PHE A 346 -6.78 9.64 3.07
CA PHE A 346 -5.74 10.67 3.16
C PHE A 346 -6.26 12.05 2.72
N LEU A 347 -7.16 12.11 1.73
CA LEU A 347 -7.86 13.34 1.38
C LEU A 347 -8.72 13.86 2.54
N ALA A 348 -9.51 12.98 3.17
CA ALA A 348 -10.30 13.33 4.36
C ALA A 348 -9.42 13.81 5.51
N LEU A 349 -8.28 13.13 5.74
CA LEU A 349 -7.32 13.50 6.77
C LEU A 349 -6.66 14.84 6.46
N ALA A 350 -6.33 15.13 5.20
CA ALA A 350 -5.80 16.43 4.79
C ALA A 350 -6.81 17.56 4.99
N ILE A 351 -8.10 17.34 4.72
CA ILE A 351 -9.16 18.32 5.01
C ILE A 351 -9.25 18.57 6.51
N PHE A 352 -9.19 17.52 7.34
CA PHE A 352 -9.15 17.65 8.80
C PHE A 352 -7.92 18.43 9.27
N VAL A 353 -6.72 18.03 8.87
CA VAL A 353 -5.45 18.69 9.21
C VAL A 353 -5.43 20.14 8.72
N ASN A 354 -6.05 20.45 7.58
CA ASN A 354 -6.18 21.82 7.10
C ASN A 354 -7.13 22.68 7.95
N SER A 355 -8.08 22.08 8.66
CA SER A 355 -8.97 22.80 9.58
C SER A 355 -8.31 23.12 10.92
N LEU A 356 -7.20 22.45 11.26
CA LEU A 356 -6.46 22.69 12.49
C LEU A 356 -5.70 24.03 12.45
N PRO A 357 -5.55 24.71 13.60
CA PRO A 357 -4.61 25.81 13.79
C PRO A 357 -3.20 25.42 13.29
N LYS A 358 -2.46 26.40 12.76
CA LYS A 358 -1.13 26.17 12.15
C LYS A 358 -0.18 25.40 13.08
N PHE A 359 -0.18 25.72 14.36
CA PHE A 359 0.66 25.05 15.37
C PHE A 359 0.30 23.57 15.52
N LEU A 360 -0.98 23.23 15.71
CA LEU A 360 -1.42 21.84 15.86
C LEU A 360 -1.20 21.01 14.58
N ARG A 361 -1.33 21.64 13.41
CA ARG A 361 -0.98 21.00 12.13
C ARG A 361 0.50 20.63 12.05
N VAL A 362 1.39 21.53 12.46
CA VAL A 362 2.84 21.26 12.47
C VAL A 362 3.16 20.14 13.47
N ILE A 363 2.57 20.18 14.66
CA ILE A 363 2.72 19.09 15.65
C ILE A 363 2.26 17.75 15.09
N PHE A 364 1.07 17.71 14.47
CA PHE A 364 0.52 16.49 13.89
C PHE A 364 1.50 15.89 12.87
N LEU A 365 1.94 16.69 11.90
CA LEU A 365 2.89 16.23 10.87
C LEU A 365 4.23 15.81 11.46
N PHE A 366 4.73 16.55 12.46
CA PHE A 366 5.97 16.21 13.15
C PHE A 366 5.88 14.87 13.88
N ILE A 367 4.81 14.65 14.66
CA ILE A 367 4.57 13.36 15.34
C ILE A 367 4.41 12.23 14.32
N SER A 368 3.65 12.43 13.24
CA SER A 368 3.52 11.42 12.20
C SER A 368 4.86 11.06 11.56
N CYS A 369 5.73 12.04 11.29
CA CYS A 369 7.09 11.78 10.81
C CYS A 369 7.95 11.03 11.82
N LEU A 370 7.88 11.37 13.12
CA LEU A 370 8.62 10.66 14.16
C LEU A 370 8.22 9.18 14.23
N ILE A 371 6.91 8.90 14.18
CA ILE A 371 6.41 7.52 14.15
C ILE A 371 6.87 6.85 12.84
N LEU A 372 6.76 7.52 11.68
CA LEU A 372 7.27 6.98 10.41
C LEU A 372 8.73 6.55 10.50
N PHE A 373 9.60 7.38 11.06
CA PHE A 373 11.01 7.03 11.20
C PHE A 373 11.25 5.90 12.21
N ALA A 374 10.45 5.82 13.27
CA ALA A 374 10.49 4.71 14.21
C ALA A 374 10.07 3.39 13.55
N GLU A 375 8.93 3.36 12.86
CA GLU A 375 8.44 2.17 12.15
C GLU A 375 9.40 1.74 11.03
N THR A 376 9.94 2.70 10.28
CA THR A 376 10.96 2.40 9.25
C THR A 376 12.20 1.75 9.88
N THR A 377 12.67 2.29 11.00
CA THR A 377 13.83 1.75 11.73
C THR A 377 13.58 0.32 12.21
N LEU A 378 12.40 0.06 12.77
CA LEU A 378 12.00 -1.26 13.25
C LEU A 378 11.89 -2.25 12.09
N PHE A 379 11.19 -1.88 11.01
CA PHE A 379 11.03 -2.70 9.80
C PHE A 379 12.37 -3.15 9.23
N LEU A 380 13.30 -2.21 9.00
CA LEU A 380 14.59 -2.48 8.39
C LEU A 380 15.47 -3.44 9.20
N ARG A 381 15.15 -3.62 10.48
CA ARG A 381 15.90 -4.45 11.43
C ARG A 381 15.21 -5.79 11.71
N GLY A 382 14.14 -6.09 10.98
CA GLY A 382 13.39 -7.35 11.11
C GLY A 382 12.34 -7.35 12.20
N TYR A 383 11.96 -6.19 12.76
CA TYR A 383 10.81 -6.09 13.64
C TYR A 383 9.52 -5.90 12.84
N TRP A 384 8.49 -6.63 13.24
CA TRP A 384 7.18 -6.56 12.61
C TRP A 384 6.47 -5.26 13.01
N VAL A 385 6.08 -4.45 12.02
CA VAL A 385 5.54 -3.09 12.27
C VAL A 385 4.15 -2.85 11.69
N ALA A 386 3.75 -3.61 10.67
CA ALA A 386 2.42 -3.65 10.05
C ALA A 386 2.51 -4.39 8.71
#